data_AF-A0A8J3NKC7-F1
#
_entry.id   AF-A0A8J3NKC7-F1
#
_cell.length_a   1.000
_cell.length_b   1.000
_cell.length_c   1.000
_cell.angle_alpha   90.00
_cell.angle_beta   90.00
_cell.angle_gamma   90.00
#
_symmetry.space_group_name_H-M   'P 1'
#
loop_
_entity.id
_entity.type
_entity.pdbx_description
1 polymer ?
#
loop_
_entity_poly.entity_id
_entity_poly.type
_entity_poly.pdbx_seq_one_letter_code
_entity_poly.pdbx_strand_id
1 'polypeptide(L)'
;MSRKSYYDLAFGVAAGGSHKDAHYIRGTLDEIKADLAAELAEGINLYLLCWYGADLTLDVYQHGALATSIDLHPFIAIEVEGYPRITFTGPGKPVGHDFDSDEERGVDDGSLSDLFFMGAVEDVTTVTVDWSGIAAPVLLGEVVQPGDLVSLGARPGDTATDDEDYVPYGFTDFEG
;
A
#
# COMPACT_ATOMS: atom_id res chain seq x y z
N MET A 1 -21.87 -18.93 -11.10
CA MET A 1 -22.00 -17.93 -10.02
C MET A 1 -21.66 -16.57 -10.58
N SER A 2 -22.33 -15.50 -10.15
CA SER A 2 -21.90 -14.13 -10.45
C SER A 2 -20.53 -13.90 -9.84
N ARG A 3 -19.62 -13.29 -10.59
CA ARG A 3 -18.37 -12.78 -10.01
C ARG A 3 -18.71 -11.60 -9.09
N LYS A 4 -18.14 -11.59 -7.89
CA LYS A 4 -18.39 -10.58 -6.86
C LYS A 4 -17.54 -9.33 -7.09
N SER A 5 -18.00 -8.20 -6.56
CA SER A 5 -17.26 -6.95 -6.53
C SER A 5 -16.49 -6.82 -5.21
N TYR A 6 -15.32 -6.20 -5.26
CA TYR A 6 -14.42 -6.09 -4.11
C TYR A 6 -13.42 -4.94 -4.29
N TYR A 7 -12.83 -4.52 -3.17
CA TYR A 7 -11.64 -3.69 -3.15
C TYR A 7 -10.42 -4.58 -2.88
N ASP A 8 -9.30 -4.22 -3.50
CA ASP A 8 -7.97 -4.78 -3.22
C ASP A 8 -7.04 -3.61 -2.91
N LEU A 9 -6.60 -3.51 -1.65
CA LEU A 9 -5.50 -2.64 -1.28
C LEU A 9 -4.21 -3.45 -1.43
N ALA A 10 -3.37 -3.04 -2.38
CA ALA A 10 -2.09 -3.68 -2.65
C ALA A 10 -0.94 -2.79 -2.20
N PHE A 11 -0.03 -3.37 -1.43
CA PHE A 11 1.23 -2.77 -1.00
C PHE A 11 2.36 -3.69 -1.47
N GLY A 12 3.18 -3.23 -2.41
CA GLY A 12 4.21 -4.04 -3.02
C GLY A 12 5.57 -3.37 -3.08
N VAL A 13 6.64 -4.15 -2.96
CA VAL A 13 8.01 -3.76 -3.34
C VAL A 13 8.54 -4.81 -4.30
N ALA A 14 8.90 -4.37 -5.51
CA ALA A 14 9.49 -5.25 -6.51
C ALA A 14 10.77 -5.93 -5.99
N ALA A 15 11.00 -7.18 -6.42
CA ALA A 15 12.11 -7.99 -5.95
C ALA A 15 13.48 -7.28 -6.13
N GLY A 16 14.26 -7.20 -5.04
CA GLY A 16 15.56 -6.53 -4.99
C GLY A 16 16.22 -6.61 -3.61
N GLY A 17 16.55 -5.47 -3.01
CA GLY A 17 17.10 -5.37 -1.65
C GLY A 17 16.07 -5.55 -0.53
N SER A 18 14.79 -5.46 -0.87
CA SER A 18 13.63 -5.81 -0.04
C SER A 18 12.55 -6.44 -0.94
N HIS A 19 11.53 -7.02 -0.33
CA HIS A 19 10.38 -7.61 -1.00
C HIS A 19 9.16 -7.43 -0.08
N LYS A 20 8.01 -7.16 -0.68
CA LYS A 20 6.68 -7.18 -0.08
C LYS A 20 5.65 -7.37 -1.19
N ASP A 21 4.63 -8.18 -0.94
CA ASP A 21 3.50 -8.32 -1.85
C ASP A 21 2.21 -8.58 -1.06
N ALA A 22 1.78 -7.55 -0.34
CA ALA A 22 0.63 -7.58 0.56
C ALA A 22 -0.65 -7.14 -0.16
N HIS A 23 -1.70 -7.92 0.04
CA HIS A 23 -3.02 -7.71 -0.54
C HIS A 23 -4.12 -7.79 0.52
N TYR A 24 -5.04 -6.84 0.49
CA TYR A 24 -6.19 -6.76 1.39
C TYR A 24 -7.50 -6.75 0.61
N ILE A 25 -8.14 -7.92 0.53
CA ILE A 25 -9.41 -8.11 -0.16
C ILE A 25 -10.57 -7.79 0.78
N ARG A 26 -11.32 -6.72 0.47
CA ARG A 26 -12.42 -6.21 1.31
C ARG A 26 -13.71 -5.94 0.55
N GLY A 27 -14.81 -6.06 1.29
CA GLY A 27 -16.15 -5.72 0.80
C GLY A 27 -16.53 -4.26 1.01
N THR A 28 -15.78 -3.52 1.84
CA THR A 28 -16.09 -2.13 2.15
C THR A 28 -14.87 -1.23 2.11
N LEU A 29 -15.08 0.05 1.81
CA LEU A 29 -14.01 1.04 1.84
C LEU A 29 -13.54 1.32 3.28
N ASP A 30 -14.41 1.19 4.28
CA ASP A 30 -14.03 1.43 5.67
C ASP A 30 -13.06 0.37 6.21
N GLU A 31 -13.17 -0.88 5.74
CA GLU A 31 -12.15 -1.89 6.03
C GLU A 31 -10.82 -1.56 5.36
N ILE A 32 -10.83 -1.14 4.10
CA ILE A 32 -9.61 -0.68 3.39
C ILE A 32 -8.93 0.47 4.14
N LYS A 33 -9.71 1.42 4.67
CA LYS A 33 -9.16 2.51 5.49
C LYS A 33 -8.47 2.00 6.75
N ALA A 34 -9.08 1.01 7.40
CA ALA A 34 -8.53 0.43 8.61
C ALA A 34 -7.25 -0.38 8.32
N ASP A 35 -7.24 -1.18 7.26
CA ASP A 35 -6.07 -1.95 6.84
C ASP A 35 -4.91 -1.01 6.45
N LEU A 36 -5.17 0.04 5.65
CA LEU A 36 -4.14 1.01 5.28
C LEU A 36 -3.58 1.75 6.50
N ALA A 37 -4.44 2.12 7.45
CA ALA A 37 -3.99 2.77 8.67
C ALA A 37 -3.12 1.85 9.53
N ALA A 38 -3.42 0.55 9.58
CA ALA A 38 -2.60 -0.43 10.28
C ALA A 38 -1.25 -0.65 9.57
N GLU A 39 -1.26 -0.79 8.24
CA GLU A 39 -0.04 -0.90 7.43
C GLU A 39 0.89 0.29 7.63
N LEU A 40 0.37 1.52 7.54
CA LEU A 40 1.17 2.74 7.66
C LEU A 40 1.54 3.11 9.11
N ALA A 41 1.05 2.36 10.11
CA ALA A 41 1.47 2.54 11.50
C ALA A 41 2.81 1.87 11.80
N GLU A 42 3.23 0.90 10.98
CA GLU A 42 4.48 0.18 11.18
C GLU A 42 5.65 0.91 10.49
N GLY A 43 6.72 1.16 11.25
CA GLY A 43 7.90 1.87 10.76
C GLY A 43 8.54 1.17 9.56
N ILE A 44 8.51 -0.17 9.52
CA ILE A 44 9.03 -0.93 8.40
C ILE A 44 8.31 -0.61 7.09
N ASN A 45 6.99 -0.41 7.11
CA ASN A 45 6.23 -0.08 5.90
C ASN A 45 6.47 1.36 5.46
N LEU A 46 6.72 2.28 6.40
CA LEU A 46 7.16 3.64 6.06
C LEU A 46 8.56 3.66 5.45
N TYR A 47 9.46 2.79 5.93
CA TYR A 47 10.75 2.56 5.30
C TYR A 47 10.59 2.03 3.88
N LEU A 48 9.75 1.01 3.65
CA LEU A 48 9.49 0.50 2.29
C LEU A 48 8.91 1.58 1.36
N LEU A 49 7.95 2.36 1.86
CA LEU A 49 7.30 3.42 1.10
C LEU A 49 8.25 4.57 0.75
N CYS A 50 9.07 5.02 1.70
CA CYS A 50 9.91 6.20 1.51
C CYS A 50 11.27 5.88 0.87
N TRP A 51 11.86 4.73 1.18
CA TRP A 51 13.20 4.35 0.75
C TRP A 51 13.18 3.44 -0.47
N TYR A 52 12.41 2.35 -0.42
CA TYR A 52 12.31 1.41 -1.54
C TYR A 52 11.33 1.85 -2.62
N GLY A 53 10.58 2.92 -2.37
CA GLY A 53 9.62 3.46 -3.33
C GLY A 53 8.50 2.49 -3.64
N ALA A 54 7.98 1.81 -2.61
CA ALA A 54 6.93 0.81 -2.71
C ALA A 54 5.76 1.27 -3.58
N ASP A 55 5.13 0.34 -4.29
CA ASP A 55 3.85 0.56 -4.94
C ASP A 55 2.73 0.43 -3.89
N LEU A 56 1.76 1.35 -3.96
CA LEU A 56 0.63 1.40 -3.04
C LEU A 56 -0.62 1.81 -3.80
N THR A 57 -1.50 0.84 -4.06
CA THR A 57 -2.67 1.03 -4.91
C THR A 57 -3.96 0.55 -4.25
N LEU A 58 -5.06 1.24 -4.58
CA LEU A 58 -6.40 0.77 -4.35
C LEU A 58 -7.02 0.37 -5.68
N ASP A 59 -7.13 -0.94 -5.88
CA ASP A 59 -7.79 -1.54 -7.02
C ASP A 59 -9.25 -1.82 -6.70
N VAL A 60 -10.16 -1.42 -7.60
CA VAL A 60 -11.60 -1.64 -7.44
C VAL A 60 -12.08 -2.59 -8.51
N TYR A 61 -12.56 -3.75 -8.07
CA TYR A 61 -13.10 -4.78 -8.94
C TYR A 61 -14.62 -4.75 -8.92
N GLN A 62 -15.21 -4.63 -10.09
CA GLN A 62 -16.66 -4.68 -10.30
C GLN A 62 -16.99 -5.96 -11.05
N HIS A 63 -17.82 -6.80 -10.44
CA HIS A 63 -18.18 -8.10 -10.99
C HIS A 63 -16.96 -8.95 -11.37
N GLY A 64 -15.92 -8.94 -10.52
CA GLY A 64 -14.65 -9.65 -10.71
C GLY A 64 -13.81 -9.17 -11.89
N ALA A 65 -14.00 -7.94 -12.36
CA ALA A 65 -13.13 -7.30 -13.34
C ALA A 65 -12.61 -5.97 -12.78
N LEU A 66 -11.32 -5.67 -13.00
CA LEU A 66 -10.71 -4.42 -12.57
C LEU A 66 -11.41 -3.25 -13.27
N ALA A 67 -12.07 -2.40 -12.49
CA ALA A 67 -12.79 -1.23 -12.99
C ALA A 67 -11.94 0.04 -12.90
N THR A 68 -11.16 0.18 -11.82
CA THR A 68 -10.21 1.28 -11.65
C THR A 68 -9.06 0.85 -10.75
N SER A 69 -7.89 1.43 -10.98
CA SER A 69 -6.72 1.34 -10.11
C SER A 69 -6.33 2.75 -9.71
N ILE A 70 -6.13 2.99 -8.42
CA ILE A 70 -5.86 4.31 -7.86
C ILE A 70 -4.53 4.25 -7.13
N ASP A 71 -3.57 5.03 -7.59
CA ASP A 71 -2.33 5.28 -6.85
C ASP A 71 -2.63 6.11 -5.60
N LEU A 72 -2.27 5.57 -4.43
CA LEU A 72 -2.57 6.19 -3.14
C LEU A 72 -1.49 7.18 -2.68
N HIS A 73 -0.29 7.16 -3.29
CA HIS A 73 0.82 8.02 -2.90
C HIS A 73 0.44 9.50 -2.77
N PRO A 74 -0.24 10.13 -3.74
CA PRO A 74 -0.52 11.57 -3.69
C PRO A 74 -1.44 11.99 -2.53
N PHE A 75 -2.09 11.02 -1.88
CA PHE A 75 -3.03 11.26 -0.78
C PHE A 75 -2.39 11.04 0.59
N ILE A 76 -1.11 10.66 0.66
CA ILE A 76 -0.40 10.36 1.90
C ILE A 76 0.50 11.51 2.29
N ALA A 77 0.51 11.84 3.57
CA ALA A 77 1.52 12.69 4.17
C ALA A 77 2.01 12.11 5.50
N ILE A 78 3.32 12.17 5.70
CA ILE A 78 4.01 11.66 6.88
C ILE A 78 4.69 12.85 7.57
N GLU A 79 4.46 12.96 8.87
CA GLU A 79 5.03 13.98 9.74
C GLU A 79 5.78 13.28 10.86
N VAL A 80 7.09 13.51 10.94
CA VAL A 80 7.97 13.00 12.00
C VAL A 80 8.53 14.20 12.76
N GLU A 81 8.48 14.18 14.10
CA GLU A 81 9.00 15.29 14.90
C GLU A 81 10.47 15.58 14.55
N GLY A 82 10.77 16.84 14.22
CA GLY A 82 12.11 17.28 13.85
C GLY A 82 12.45 17.16 12.35
N TYR A 83 11.59 16.56 11.54
CA TYR A 83 11.80 16.41 10.09
C TYR A 83 10.84 17.27 9.26
N PRO A 84 11.21 17.64 8.02
CA PRO A 84 10.27 18.20 7.07
C PRO A 84 9.11 17.24 6.80
N ARG A 85 7.92 17.78 6.56
CA ARG A 85 6.75 17.00 6.12
C ARG A 85 7.08 16.26 4.82
N ILE A 86 6.79 14.97 4.80
CA ILE A 86 7.00 14.10 3.65
C ILE A 86 5.66 13.88 2.94
N THR A 87 5.67 14.01 1.62
CA THR A 87 4.51 13.83 0.73
C THR A 87 4.95 13.09 -0.52
N PHE A 88 4.02 12.75 -1.41
CA PHE A 88 4.34 12.05 -2.65
C PHE A 88 3.59 12.67 -3.83
N THR A 89 4.19 12.60 -5.02
CA THR A 89 3.50 12.97 -6.28
C THR A 89 3.09 11.73 -7.09
N GLY A 90 3.51 10.54 -6.66
CA GLY A 90 3.34 9.24 -7.28
C GLY A 90 4.28 8.22 -6.63
N PRO A 91 4.43 7.01 -7.19
CA PRO A 91 5.34 6.00 -6.65
C PRO A 91 6.81 6.41 -6.77
N GLY A 92 7.67 5.75 -5.99
CA GLY A 92 9.12 5.77 -6.17
C GLY A 92 9.89 6.78 -5.32
N LYS A 93 9.57 8.09 -5.37
CA LYS A 93 10.34 9.09 -4.60
C LYS A 93 9.46 10.06 -3.80
N PRO A 94 9.61 10.08 -2.46
CA PRO A 94 8.96 11.09 -1.63
C PRO A 94 9.48 12.51 -1.93
N VAL A 95 8.65 13.49 -1.59
CA VAL A 95 8.92 14.92 -1.64
C VAL A 95 8.99 15.45 -0.21
N GLY A 96 10.00 16.28 0.08
CA GLY A 96 10.15 16.96 1.37
C GLY A 96 11.35 16.46 2.17
N HIS A 97 11.77 15.21 1.98
CA HIS A 97 13.01 14.66 2.54
C HIS A 97 13.81 13.95 1.46
N ASP A 98 15.12 14.18 1.43
CA ASP A 98 16.05 13.51 0.51
C ASP A 98 16.76 12.40 1.29
N PHE A 99 16.21 11.19 1.20
CA PHE A 99 16.74 10.03 1.91
C PHE A 99 18.13 9.61 1.41
N ASP A 100 18.43 9.80 0.11
CA ASP A 100 19.74 9.47 -0.47
C ASP A 100 20.83 10.32 0.20
N SER A 101 20.59 11.63 0.33
CA SER A 101 21.51 12.56 1.01
C SER A 101 21.58 12.37 2.53
N ASP A 102 20.53 11.81 3.14
CA ASP A 102 20.44 11.61 4.59
C ASP A 102 21.31 10.44 5.06
N GLU A 103 21.27 9.32 4.33
CA GLU A 103 22.13 8.16 4.59
C GLU A 103 23.63 8.50 4.47
N GLU A 104 24.01 9.31 3.47
CA GLU A 104 25.41 9.70 3.26
C GLU A 104 25.98 10.58 4.39
N ARG A 105 25.12 11.25 5.17
CA ARG A 105 25.56 12.20 6.21
C ARG A 105 26.02 11.54 7.50
N GLY A 106 25.70 10.26 7.75
CA GLY A 106 26.21 9.50 8.89
C GLY A 106 26.08 10.24 10.23
N VAL A 107 24.89 10.77 10.52
CA VAL A 107 24.57 11.43 11.79
C VAL A 107 24.65 10.42 12.95
N ASP A 108 25.07 10.87 14.15
CA ASP A 108 25.26 10.03 15.35
C ASP A 108 24.00 9.21 15.73
N ASP A 109 22.81 9.68 15.35
CA ASP A 109 21.52 9.06 15.68
C ASP A 109 20.93 8.18 14.55
N GLY A 110 21.63 8.02 13.41
CA GLY A 110 21.16 7.28 12.23
C GLY A 110 20.37 8.13 11.23
N SER A 111 20.19 7.63 10.01
CA SER A 111 19.35 8.27 8.99
C SER A 111 17.86 8.06 9.29
N LEU A 112 16.96 8.87 8.72
CA LEU A 112 15.52 8.67 8.91
C LEU A 112 15.04 7.33 8.35
N SER A 113 15.67 6.81 7.28
CA SER A 113 15.39 5.46 6.76
C SER A 113 15.75 4.39 7.78
N ASP A 114 16.91 4.50 8.45
CA ASP A 114 17.29 3.58 9.53
C ASP A 114 16.31 3.65 10.70
N LEU A 115 15.89 4.86 11.08
CA LEU A 115 14.96 5.06 12.18
C LEU A 115 13.58 4.46 11.90
N PHE A 116 13.06 4.57 10.67
CA PHE A 116 11.85 3.87 10.25
C PHE A 116 12.05 2.35 10.27
N PHE A 117 13.14 1.86 9.70
CA PHE A 117 13.46 0.43 9.69
C PHE A 117 13.53 -0.19 11.08
N MET A 118 14.12 0.54 12.04
CA MET A 118 14.23 0.11 13.44
C MET A 118 12.95 0.33 14.26
N GLY A 119 11.92 0.98 13.70
CA GLY A 119 10.71 1.39 14.43
C GLY A 119 10.97 2.46 15.51
N ALA A 120 12.12 3.16 15.45
CA ALA A 120 12.57 4.07 16.50
C ALA A 120 11.76 5.38 16.56
N VAL A 121 11.01 5.69 15.50
CA VAL A 121 10.24 6.94 15.37
C VAL A 121 8.72 6.71 15.29
N GLU A 122 8.23 5.49 15.51
CA GLU A 122 6.79 5.17 15.40
C GLU A 122 5.94 6.05 16.33
N ASP A 123 6.37 6.24 17.58
CA ASP A 123 5.65 7.05 18.58
C ASP A 123 5.60 8.55 18.27
N VAL A 124 6.51 9.04 17.42
CA VAL A 124 6.60 10.45 17.01
C VAL A 124 6.23 10.66 15.55
N THR A 125 5.74 9.61 14.88
CA THR A 125 5.31 9.65 13.49
C THR A 125 3.79 9.73 13.42
N THR A 126 3.29 10.67 12.63
CA THR A 126 1.87 10.75 12.27
C THR A 126 1.73 10.60 10.76
N VAL A 127 0.87 9.68 10.36
CA VAL A 127 0.52 9.48 8.94
C VAL A 127 -0.92 9.92 8.73
N THR A 128 -1.13 10.70 7.67
CA THR A 128 -2.45 11.18 7.26
C THR A 128 -2.76 10.75 5.83
N VAL A 129 -3.99 10.31 5.61
CA VAL A 129 -4.49 9.91 4.28
C VAL A 129 -5.71 10.77 3.94
N ASP A 130 -5.64 11.52 2.84
CA ASP A 130 -6.76 12.31 2.34
C ASP A 130 -7.77 11.44 1.58
N TRP A 131 -8.62 10.75 2.33
CA TRP A 131 -9.73 9.97 1.78
C TRP A 131 -10.77 10.80 1.03
N SER A 132 -10.82 12.12 1.24
CA SER A 132 -11.77 12.98 0.53
C SER A 132 -11.32 13.30 -0.89
N GLY A 133 -10.01 13.24 -1.15
CA GLY A 133 -9.42 13.34 -2.48
C GLY A 133 -9.49 12.05 -3.30
N ILE A 134 -9.71 10.90 -2.65
CA ILE A 134 -9.75 9.59 -3.31
C ILE A 134 -11.15 9.33 -3.89
N ALA A 135 -11.27 9.34 -5.22
CA ALA A 135 -12.51 9.07 -5.93
C ALA A 135 -12.77 7.56 -6.12
N ALA A 136 -12.76 6.77 -5.05
CA ALA A 136 -13.02 5.33 -5.10
C ALA A 136 -14.52 5.05 -5.37
N PRO A 137 -14.88 4.35 -6.46
CA PRO A 137 -16.27 4.03 -6.76
C PRO A 137 -16.84 2.99 -5.78
N VAL A 138 -18.11 3.17 -5.40
CA VAL A 138 -18.86 2.19 -4.60
C VAL A 138 -18.99 0.86 -5.36
N LEU A 139 -18.86 -0.26 -4.64
CA LEU A 139 -19.04 -1.60 -5.21
C LEU A 139 -20.49 -1.83 -5.64
N LEU A 140 -20.66 -2.43 -6.81
CA LEU A 140 -21.96 -2.73 -7.43
C LEU A 140 -22.25 -4.23 -7.39
N GLY A 141 -23.52 -4.58 -7.25
CA GLY A 141 -23.97 -5.98 -7.26
C GLY A 141 -23.61 -6.75 -6.00
N GLU A 142 -23.30 -8.04 -6.15
CA GLU A 142 -22.90 -8.90 -5.05
C GLU A 142 -21.46 -8.60 -4.63
N VAL A 143 -21.25 -8.34 -3.35
CA VAL A 143 -19.96 -7.94 -2.79
C VAL A 143 -19.31 -9.12 -2.06
N VAL A 144 -17.99 -9.21 -2.11
CA VAL A 144 -17.21 -10.22 -1.38
C VAL A 144 -17.47 -10.13 0.14
N GLN A 145 -17.47 -11.27 0.82
CA GLN A 145 -17.68 -11.42 2.26
C GLN A 145 -16.64 -12.40 2.85
N PRO A 146 -16.46 -12.42 4.19
CA PRO A 146 -15.62 -13.43 4.83
C PRO A 146 -15.98 -14.86 4.38
N GLY A 147 -14.97 -15.61 3.94
CA GLY A 147 -15.11 -16.98 3.42
C GLY A 147 -15.22 -17.08 1.90
N ASP A 148 -15.35 -15.96 1.18
CA ASP A 148 -15.27 -15.93 -0.28
C ASP A 148 -13.81 -15.98 -0.77
N LEU A 149 -13.65 -16.45 -2.00
CA LEU A 149 -12.41 -16.37 -2.79
C LEU A 149 -12.66 -15.48 -4.01
N VAL A 150 -11.66 -14.70 -4.40
CA VAL A 150 -11.68 -13.87 -5.61
C VAL A 150 -10.48 -14.19 -6.48
N SER A 151 -10.59 -14.00 -7.79
CA SER A 151 -9.43 -14.02 -8.68
C SER A 151 -8.95 -12.59 -8.85
N LEU A 152 -7.67 -12.36 -8.59
CA LEU A 152 -6.99 -11.14 -9.03
C LEU A 152 -6.81 -11.27 -10.54
N GLY A 153 -7.32 -10.29 -11.29
CA GLY A 153 -7.10 -10.27 -12.74
C GLY A 153 -5.61 -10.06 -13.04
N ALA A 154 -5.10 -10.65 -14.12
CA ALA A 154 -3.73 -10.41 -14.57
C ALA A 154 -3.47 -8.89 -14.67
N ARG A 155 -2.45 -8.41 -13.94
CA ARG A 155 -2.04 -7.02 -14.02
C ARG A 155 -1.41 -6.76 -15.40
N PRO A 156 -1.48 -5.53 -15.94
CA PRO A 156 -0.80 -5.20 -17.18
C PRO A 156 0.72 -5.43 -17.04
N GLY A 157 1.23 -6.54 -17.58
CA GLY A 157 2.65 -6.93 -17.45
C GLY A 157 2.87 -8.38 -17.02
N ASP A 158 1.87 -9.04 -16.44
CA ASP A 158 1.99 -10.44 -16.04
C ASP A 158 1.94 -11.38 -17.26
N THR A 159 2.92 -12.28 -17.35
CA THR A 159 2.84 -13.40 -18.27
C THR A 159 1.82 -14.38 -17.73
N ALA A 160 0.61 -14.33 -18.28
CA ALA A 160 -0.51 -15.19 -17.90
C ALA A 160 -0.07 -16.65 -17.68
N THR A 161 -0.08 -17.08 -16.42
CA THR A 161 -0.11 -18.49 -16.06
C THR A 161 -1.58 -18.90 -16.00
N ASP A 162 -1.93 -20.04 -16.59
CA ASP A 162 -3.32 -20.57 -16.69
C ASP A 162 -3.92 -21.01 -15.33
N ASP A 163 -3.20 -20.81 -14.24
CA ASP A 163 -3.71 -21.03 -12.89
C ASP A 163 -4.36 -19.73 -12.41
N GLU A 164 -5.70 -19.71 -12.35
CA GLU A 164 -6.43 -18.63 -11.69
C GLU A 164 -6.02 -18.64 -10.20
N ASP A 165 -5.10 -17.75 -9.83
CA ASP A 165 -4.73 -17.57 -8.43
C ASP A 165 -5.90 -16.97 -7.66
N TYR A 166 -6.51 -17.79 -6.81
CA TYR A 166 -7.62 -17.42 -5.95
C TYR A 166 -7.11 -16.89 -4.63
N VAL A 167 -7.52 -15.68 -4.30
CA VAL A 167 -7.15 -14.95 -3.09
C VAL A 167 -8.34 -14.90 -2.14
N PRO A 168 -8.18 -15.24 -0.86
CA PRO A 168 -9.27 -15.18 0.09
C PRO A 168 -9.65 -13.74 0.45
N TYR A 169 -10.90 -13.54 0.85
CA TYR A 169 -11.28 -12.39 1.66
C TYR A 169 -10.36 -12.31 2.88
N GLY A 170 -9.65 -11.21 3.07
CA GLY A 170 -8.60 -11.22 4.06
C GLY A 170 -7.40 -10.38 3.69
N PHE A 171 -6.39 -10.55 4.53
CA PHE A 171 -5.01 -10.27 4.20
C PHE A 171 -4.41 -11.50 3.52
N THR A 172 -3.65 -11.30 2.45
CA THR A 172 -2.78 -12.30 1.83
C THR A 172 -1.44 -11.65 1.55
N ASP A 173 -0.38 -12.37 1.84
CA ASP A 173 0.98 -11.99 1.51
C ASP A 173 1.54 -13.03 0.56
N PHE A 174 2.01 -12.59 -0.61
CA PHE A 174 2.62 -13.46 -1.61
C PHE A 174 4.15 -13.55 -1.48
N GLU A 175 4.74 -12.97 -0.43
CA GLU A 175 6.12 -13.27 -0.04
C GLU A 175 6.32 -14.80 0.14
N GLY A 176 7.01 -15.42 -0.82
CA GLY A 176 7.31 -16.86 -0.87
C GLY A 176 8.80 -17.15 -1.02
#